data_AF-A0A935RR02-F1
#
_entry.id   AF-A0A935RR02-F1
#
_cell.length_a   1.000
_cell.length_b   1.000
_cell.length_c   1.000
_cell.angle_alpha   90.00
_cell.angle_beta   90.00
_cell.angle_gamma   90.00
#
_symmetry.space_group_name_H-M   'P 1'
#
loop_
_entity.id
_entity.type
_entity.pdbx_description
1 polymer ?
#
loop_
_entity_poly.entity_id
_entity_poly.type
_entity_poly.pdbx_seq_one_letter_code
_entity_poly.pdbx_strand_id
1 'polypeptide(L)'
;MAIETAGQKAVKITKIRIENASTITLPKDTQGTVNKVLDFLPVEQYRGVERIKLVDFINDPRLKNMDIPVPGDLPGLYHPRAGNQAPWFELSMGALLQPTEGFVKKFMAKSGFKGNIAGLLFSLVGQHYFLTQKHSVKRTALEPQIRQYAEKNLKRWSEKQSEGSIRAKLFKPFRPYLERWAKWLNKKAAAAQK
;
A
#
# COMPACT_ATOMS: atom_id res chain seq x y z
N MET A 1 -23.00 -20.73 -33.05
CA MET A 1 -23.44 -21.49 -31.87
C MET A 1 -22.48 -21.20 -30.73
N ALA A 2 -22.84 -20.27 -29.86
CA ALA A 2 -22.05 -19.94 -28.68
C ALA A 2 -22.53 -20.85 -27.54
N ILE A 3 -21.64 -21.68 -27.02
CA ILE A 3 -21.91 -22.48 -25.83
C ILE A 3 -21.87 -21.50 -24.66
N GLU A 4 -23.04 -21.06 -24.22
CA GLU A 4 -23.22 -20.36 -22.96
C GLU A 4 -23.00 -21.37 -21.83
N THR A 5 -21.78 -21.41 -21.28
CA THR A 5 -21.49 -22.17 -20.07
C THR A 5 -22.15 -21.48 -18.89
N ALA A 6 -23.34 -21.96 -18.53
CA ALA A 6 -24.04 -21.64 -17.29
C ALA A 6 -23.12 -21.89 -16.08
N GLY A 7 -22.88 -20.86 -15.26
CA GLY A 7 -22.26 -21.03 -13.94
C GLY A 7 -21.32 -19.94 -13.47
N GLN A 8 -20.82 -19.06 -14.35
CA GLN A 8 -20.06 -17.91 -13.88
C GLN A 8 -21.03 -16.82 -13.41
N LYS A 9 -21.38 -16.84 -12.11
CA LYS A 9 -21.97 -15.66 -11.46
C LYS A 9 -21.09 -14.47 -11.83
N ALA A 10 -21.60 -13.57 -12.67
CA ALA A 10 -20.93 -12.33 -13.01
C ALA A 10 -20.46 -11.69 -11.70
N VAL A 11 -19.15 -11.67 -11.49
CA VAL A 11 -18.55 -11.12 -10.28
C VAL A 11 -18.97 -9.66 -10.27
N LYS A 12 -19.89 -9.30 -9.38
CA LYS A 12 -20.30 -7.91 -9.20
C LYS A 12 -19.03 -7.18 -8.74
N ILE A 13 -18.40 -6.44 -9.63
CA ILE A 13 -17.22 -5.63 -9.34
C ILE A 13 -17.72 -4.49 -8.45
N THR A 14 -17.84 -4.74 -7.15
CA THR A 14 -18.06 -3.68 -6.17
C THR A 14 -16.79 -2.88 -6.11
N LYS A 15 -16.78 -1.75 -6.83
CA LYS A 15 -15.75 -0.73 -6.71
C LYS A 15 -15.62 -0.37 -5.22
N ILE A 16 -14.41 -0.48 -4.67
CA ILE A 16 -14.14 -0.18 -3.27
C ILE A 16 -14.53 1.28 -3.00
N ARG A 17 -15.31 1.50 -1.94
CA ARG A 17 -15.73 2.86 -1.54
C ARG A 17 -14.56 3.57 -0.86
N ILE A 18 -14.26 4.80 -1.27
CA ILE A 18 -13.22 5.62 -0.63
C ILE A 18 -13.92 6.65 0.26
N GLU A 19 -13.77 6.49 1.57
CA GLU A 19 -14.32 7.40 2.58
C GLU A 19 -13.21 8.34 3.06
N ASN A 20 -13.38 9.65 2.89
CA ASN A 20 -12.44 10.63 3.41
C ASN A 20 -12.96 11.20 4.74
N ALA A 21 -12.33 10.81 5.85
CA ALA A 21 -12.57 11.34 7.18
C ALA A 21 -11.36 12.14 7.71
N SER A 22 -10.40 12.46 6.85
CA SER A 22 -9.22 13.27 7.21
C SER A 22 -9.55 14.76 7.15
N THR A 23 -9.06 15.51 8.15
CA THR A 23 -9.12 16.98 8.20
C THR A 23 -7.87 17.63 7.58
N ILE A 24 -6.81 16.84 7.35
CA ILE A 24 -5.56 17.29 6.74
C ILE A 24 -5.76 17.64 5.25
N THR A 25 -5.03 18.66 4.78
CA THR A 25 -5.00 19.04 3.36
C THR A 25 -4.33 17.96 2.51
N LEU A 26 -5.14 17.16 1.83
CA LEU A 26 -4.68 16.09 0.96
C LEU A 26 -4.09 16.65 -0.36
N PRO A 27 -3.07 16.00 -0.93
CA PRO A 27 -2.62 16.30 -2.28
C PRO A 27 -3.74 16.16 -3.31
N LYS A 28 -3.69 17.00 -4.35
CA LYS A 28 -4.64 16.95 -5.47
C LYS A 28 -4.64 15.54 -6.09
N ASP A 29 -5.81 15.01 -6.42
CA ASP A 29 -6.01 13.67 -6.99
C ASP A 29 -5.65 12.47 -6.08
N THR A 30 -5.75 12.62 -4.75
CA THR A 30 -5.51 11.49 -3.82
C THR A 30 -6.44 10.30 -4.11
N GLN A 31 -7.75 10.53 -4.26
CA GLN A 31 -8.70 9.45 -4.56
C GLN A 31 -8.45 8.80 -5.94
N GLY A 32 -8.13 9.60 -6.96
CA GLY A 32 -7.78 9.06 -8.28
C GLY A 32 -6.49 8.26 -8.25
N THR A 33 -5.51 8.65 -7.42
CA THR A 33 -4.28 7.87 -7.19
C THR A 33 -4.61 6.51 -6.55
N VAL A 34 -5.47 6.47 -5.54
CA VAL A 34 -5.92 5.21 -4.91
C VAL A 34 -6.60 4.30 -5.94
N ASN A 35 -7.53 4.82 -6.73
CA ASN A 35 -8.19 4.05 -7.79
C ASN A 35 -7.17 3.48 -8.79
N LYS A 36 -6.25 4.31 -9.28
CA LYS A 36 -5.19 3.88 -10.21
C LYS A 36 -4.31 2.75 -9.65
N VAL A 37 -4.03 2.78 -8.35
CA VAL A 37 -3.27 1.72 -7.66
C VAL A 37 -4.10 0.43 -7.55
N LEU A 38 -5.40 0.54 -7.25
CA LEU A 38 -6.29 -0.63 -7.18
C LEU A 38 -6.51 -1.26 -8.57
N ASP A 39 -6.66 -0.44 -9.60
CA ASP A 39 -6.81 -0.87 -11.00
C ASP A 39 -5.56 -1.59 -11.53
N PHE A 40 -4.40 -1.37 -10.90
CA PHE A 40 -3.18 -2.09 -11.22
C PHE A 40 -3.15 -3.52 -10.68
N LEU A 41 -3.88 -3.79 -9.61
CA LEU A 41 -3.92 -5.10 -8.98
C LEU A 41 -5.04 -5.97 -9.60
N PRO A 42 -4.82 -7.29 -9.73
CA PRO A 42 -5.88 -8.24 -10.02
C PRO A 42 -7.05 -8.09 -9.02
N VAL A 43 -8.27 -8.04 -9.55
CA VAL A 43 -9.51 -7.85 -8.77
C VAL A 43 -9.69 -8.92 -7.71
N GLU A 44 -9.18 -10.13 -7.98
CA GLU A 44 -9.19 -11.24 -7.05
C GLU A 44 -8.53 -10.82 -5.74
N GLN A 45 -7.37 -10.17 -5.78
CA GLN A 45 -6.53 -9.93 -4.59
C GLN A 45 -7.14 -9.01 -3.54
N TYR A 46 -8.10 -8.17 -3.92
CA TYR A 46 -8.84 -7.30 -3.00
C TYR A 46 -10.35 -7.60 -2.98
N ARG A 47 -10.75 -8.73 -3.55
CA ARG A 47 -12.16 -9.14 -3.60
C ARG A 47 -12.75 -9.24 -2.19
N GLY A 48 -13.89 -8.60 -2.01
CA GLY A 48 -14.63 -8.60 -0.75
C GLY A 48 -14.21 -7.46 0.20
N VAL A 49 -13.18 -6.68 -0.13
CA VAL A 49 -12.90 -5.41 0.54
C VAL A 49 -14.01 -4.42 0.20
N GLU A 50 -14.64 -3.85 1.22
CA GLU A 50 -15.78 -2.95 1.03
C GLU A 50 -15.35 -1.49 0.87
N ARG A 51 -14.42 -1.03 1.72
CA ARG A 51 -14.04 0.38 1.78
C ARG A 51 -12.58 0.63 2.17
N ILE A 52 -12.12 1.81 1.80
CA ILE A 52 -10.86 2.42 2.21
C ILE A 52 -11.20 3.73 2.92
N LYS A 53 -10.85 3.83 4.21
CA LYS A 53 -11.07 5.01 5.04
C LYS A 53 -9.76 5.78 5.21
N LEU A 54 -9.77 7.04 4.81
CA LEU A 54 -8.66 7.98 5.02
C LEU A 54 -8.93 8.73 6.33
N VAL A 55 -8.02 8.65 7.30
CA VAL A 55 -8.12 9.30 8.61
C VAL A 55 -6.86 10.12 8.88
N ASP A 56 -6.92 11.06 9.82
CA ASP A 56 -5.73 11.82 10.19
C ASP A 56 -4.71 10.94 10.92
N PHE A 57 -5.17 10.20 11.93
CA PHE A 57 -4.38 9.21 12.67
C PHE A 57 -5.24 8.00 13.00
N ILE A 58 -4.63 6.81 13.01
CA ILE A 58 -5.33 5.57 13.33
C ILE A 58 -5.45 5.44 14.85
N ASN A 59 -6.68 5.29 15.33
CA ASN A 59 -6.99 5.11 16.75
C ASN A 59 -7.85 3.85 16.92
N ASP A 60 -7.19 2.70 17.02
CA ASP A 60 -7.86 1.41 17.27
C ASP A 60 -7.59 0.94 18.72
N PRO A 61 -8.62 0.53 19.49
CA PRO A 61 -8.45 0.00 20.84
C PRO A 61 -7.46 -1.17 20.95
N ARG A 62 -7.31 -2.00 19.90
CA ARG A 62 -6.38 -3.15 19.83
C ARG A 62 -4.92 -2.72 19.86
N LEU A 63 -4.64 -1.50 19.42
CA LEU A 63 -3.29 -0.95 19.34
C LEU A 63 -2.80 -0.42 20.70
N LYS A 64 -3.70 -0.17 21.65
CA LYS A 64 -3.35 0.39 22.97
C LYS A 64 -2.44 -0.51 23.81
N ASN A 65 -2.46 -1.82 23.54
CA ASN A 65 -1.67 -2.81 24.27
C ASN A 65 -0.46 -3.32 23.46
N MET A 66 -0.21 -2.75 22.28
CA MET A 66 0.95 -3.10 21.45
C MET A 66 2.03 -2.03 21.60
N ASP A 67 3.28 -2.48 21.66
CA ASP A 67 4.45 -1.62 21.73
C ASP A 67 4.74 -1.03 20.34
N ILE A 68 3.95 -0.02 19.98
CA ILE A 68 4.04 0.65 18.68
C ILE A 68 4.95 1.87 18.85
N PRO A 69 5.90 2.12 17.92
CA PRO A 69 6.69 3.33 17.93
C PRO A 69 5.73 4.52 17.74
N VAL A 70 5.42 5.21 18.84
CA VAL A 70 4.56 6.39 18.95
C VAL A 70 3.07 6.15 18.57
N PRO A 71 2.12 6.36 19.51
CA PRO A 71 0.69 6.32 19.22
C PRO A 71 0.33 7.29 18.07
N GLY A 72 -0.13 6.75 16.94
CA GLY A 72 -0.54 7.52 15.76
C GLY A 72 0.38 7.43 14.55
N ASP A 73 1.58 6.87 14.66
CA ASP A 73 2.54 6.78 13.53
C ASP A 73 2.27 5.57 12.59
N LEU A 74 1.24 4.78 12.88
CA LEU A 74 0.84 3.67 12.02
C LEU A 74 0.30 4.20 10.68
N PRO A 75 0.95 3.89 9.55
CA PRO A 75 0.56 4.43 8.26
C PRO A 75 -0.72 3.80 7.72
N GLY A 76 -1.02 2.56 8.10
CA GLY A 76 -2.25 1.87 7.71
C GLY A 76 -2.57 0.67 8.57
N LEU A 77 -3.85 0.31 8.62
CA LEU A 77 -4.39 -0.80 9.38
C LEU A 77 -5.36 -1.61 8.53
N TYR A 78 -5.19 -2.94 8.55
CA TYR A 78 -6.11 -3.87 7.93
C TYR A 78 -7.14 -4.34 8.95
N HIS A 79 -8.41 -4.17 8.61
CA HIS A 79 -9.53 -4.70 9.39
C HIS A 79 -10.07 -5.96 8.71
N PRO A 80 -9.78 -7.17 9.23
CA PRO A 80 -10.31 -8.41 8.67
C PRO A 80 -11.82 -8.51 8.90
N ARG A 81 -12.48 -9.41 8.16
CA ARG A 81 -13.92 -9.67 8.30
C ARG A 81 -14.25 -10.02 9.76
N ALA A 82 -15.16 -9.26 10.36
CA ALA A 82 -15.61 -9.46 11.74
C ALA A 82 -17.14 -9.51 11.78
N GLY A 83 -17.70 -10.69 11.99
CA GLY A 83 -19.15 -10.92 11.96
C GLY A 83 -19.77 -10.49 10.62
N ASN A 84 -20.68 -9.52 10.67
CA ASN A 84 -21.38 -8.99 9.49
C ASN A 84 -20.61 -7.86 8.78
N GLN A 85 -19.49 -7.37 9.34
CA GLN A 85 -18.69 -6.33 8.71
C GLN A 85 -17.70 -6.95 7.72
N ALA A 86 -17.75 -6.49 6.47
CA ALA A 86 -16.80 -6.86 5.44
C ALA A 86 -15.41 -6.28 5.74
N PRO A 87 -14.33 -6.89 5.20
CA PRO A 87 -12.98 -6.37 5.40
C PRO A 87 -12.82 -4.98 4.80
N TRP A 88 -12.04 -4.14 5.47
CA TRP A 88 -11.78 -2.77 5.03
C TRP A 88 -10.38 -2.30 5.44
N PHE A 89 -9.95 -1.18 4.86
CA PHE A 89 -8.63 -0.62 5.06
C PHE A 89 -8.72 0.77 5.68
N GLU A 90 -7.83 1.05 6.63
CA GLU A 90 -7.67 2.37 7.23
C GLU A 90 -6.28 2.91 6.91
N LEU A 91 -6.20 4.15 6.41
CA LEU A 91 -4.93 4.81 6.07
C LEU A 91 -4.80 6.11 6.87
N SER A 92 -3.65 6.28 7.52
CA SER A 92 -3.28 7.48 8.26
C SER A 92 -2.64 8.50 7.32
N MET A 93 -3.36 9.57 7.03
CA MET A 93 -2.86 10.67 6.22
C MET A 93 -1.82 11.50 6.99
N GLY A 94 -1.92 11.56 8.31
CA GLY A 94 -0.95 12.20 9.19
C GLY A 94 0.41 11.52 9.15
N ALA A 95 0.45 10.19 9.23
CA ALA A 95 1.70 9.42 9.11
C ALA A 95 2.32 9.53 7.70
N LEU A 96 1.49 9.58 6.65
CA LEU A 96 1.97 9.67 5.27
C LEU A 96 2.44 11.07 4.85
N LEU A 97 1.85 12.13 5.40
CA LEU A 97 2.15 13.52 5.03
C LEU A 97 3.03 14.24 6.06
N GLN A 98 3.21 13.67 7.24
CA GLN A 98 3.99 14.22 8.37
C GLN A 98 3.73 15.73 8.54
N PRO A 99 2.46 16.17 8.65
CA PRO A 99 2.13 17.60 8.62
C PRO A 99 2.66 18.38 9.83
N THR A 100 2.98 17.67 10.91
CA THR A 100 3.52 18.17 12.18
C THR A 100 5.04 18.37 12.14
N GLU A 101 5.73 17.86 11.12
CA GLU A 101 7.19 17.98 11.01
C GLU A 101 7.63 19.21 10.22
N GLY A 102 8.93 19.53 10.30
CA GLY A 102 9.52 20.69 9.62
C GLY A 102 9.31 20.71 8.10
N PHE A 103 9.46 21.91 7.51
CA PHE A 103 9.16 22.19 6.10
C PHE A 103 9.79 21.20 5.10
N VAL A 104 11.05 20.81 5.32
CA VAL A 104 11.77 19.86 4.45
C VAL A 104 11.13 18.48 4.48
N LYS A 105 10.81 17.96 5.67
CA LYS A 105 10.18 16.63 5.81
C LYS A 105 8.79 16.61 5.20
N LYS A 106 8.00 17.66 5.44
CA LYS A 106 6.68 17.86 4.80
C LYS A 106 6.76 17.88 3.27
N PHE A 107 7.76 18.56 2.70
CA PHE A 107 7.96 18.58 1.26
C PHE A 107 8.34 17.20 0.71
N MET A 108 9.26 16.50 1.37
CA MET A 108 9.64 15.13 0.99
C MET A 108 8.46 14.17 1.05
N ALA A 109 7.67 14.23 2.14
CA ALA A 109 6.46 13.42 2.31
C ALA A 109 5.44 13.68 1.19
N LYS A 110 5.21 14.96 0.83
CA LYS A 110 4.34 15.32 -0.29
C LYS A 110 4.86 14.85 -1.65
N SER A 111 6.17 14.92 -1.87
CA SER A 111 6.81 14.47 -3.13
C SER A 111 6.72 12.95 -3.31
N GLY A 112 6.94 12.19 -2.22
CA GLY A 112 6.87 10.73 -2.20
C GLY A 112 5.45 10.15 -2.05
N PHE A 113 4.45 10.99 -1.80
CA PHE A 113 3.11 10.60 -1.38
C PHE A 113 2.46 9.51 -2.26
N LYS A 114 2.54 9.65 -3.59
CA LYS A 114 1.96 8.67 -4.52
C LYS A 114 2.60 7.29 -4.38
N GLY A 115 3.92 7.25 -4.18
CA GLY A 115 4.67 6.01 -3.96
C GLY A 115 4.35 5.40 -2.60
N ASN A 116 4.28 6.24 -1.56
CA ASN A 116 3.98 5.80 -0.20
C ASN A 116 2.56 5.21 -0.08
N ILE A 117 1.55 5.87 -0.66
CA ILE A 117 0.18 5.32 -0.73
C ILE A 117 0.15 4.01 -1.50
N ALA A 118 0.85 3.93 -2.64
CA ALA A 118 0.86 2.70 -3.43
C ALA A 118 1.49 1.54 -2.64
N GLY A 119 2.63 1.77 -2.00
CA GLY A 119 3.30 0.77 -1.17
C GLY A 119 2.45 0.32 0.01
N LEU A 120 1.77 1.26 0.67
CA LEU A 120 0.86 0.95 1.77
C LEU A 120 -0.34 0.13 1.30
N LEU A 121 -0.99 0.52 0.20
CA LEU A 121 -2.11 -0.23 -0.36
C LEU A 121 -1.67 -1.63 -0.80
N PHE A 122 -0.50 -1.79 -1.43
CA PHE A 122 0.01 -3.12 -1.77
C PHE A 122 0.30 -3.97 -0.53
N SER A 123 0.79 -3.37 0.56
CA SER A 123 0.93 -4.08 1.84
C SER A 123 -0.41 -4.54 2.40
N LEU A 124 -1.41 -3.64 2.47
CA LEU A 124 -2.74 -3.94 3.00
C LEU A 124 -3.50 -4.97 2.16
N VAL A 125 -3.44 -4.84 0.84
CA VAL A 125 -4.00 -5.85 -0.08
C VAL A 125 -3.24 -7.17 0.04
N GLY A 126 -1.92 -7.14 0.20
CA GLY A 126 -1.12 -8.35 0.46
C GLY A 126 -1.57 -9.06 1.74
N GLN A 127 -1.75 -8.31 2.83
CA GLN A 127 -2.30 -8.85 4.09
C GLN A 127 -3.66 -9.49 3.86
N HIS A 128 -4.57 -8.79 3.18
CA HIS A 128 -5.88 -9.35 2.84
C HIS A 128 -5.72 -10.65 2.04
N TYR A 129 -5.04 -10.61 0.90
CA TYR A 129 -4.87 -11.75 -0.01
C TYR A 129 -4.31 -13.00 0.68
N PHE A 130 -3.23 -12.86 1.46
CA PHE A 130 -2.59 -14.00 2.12
C PHE A 130 -3.37 -14.50 3.35
N LEU A 131 -4.18 -13.66 3.99
CA LEU A 131 -4.99 -14.07 5.14
C LEU A 131 -6.36 -14.66 4.73
N THR A 132 -6.95 -14.20 3.63
CA THR A 132 -8.33 -14.55 3.26
C THR A 132 -8.45 -15.42 2.02
N GLN A 133 -7.52 -15.36 1.07
CA GLN A 133 -7.68 -16.03 -0.23
C GLN A 133 -6.64 -17.12 -0.44
N LYS A 134 -5.38 -16.84 -0.09
CA LYS A 134 -4.27 -17.77 -0.25
C LYS A 134 -3.93 -18.45 1.07
N HIS A 135 -4.70 -19.48 1.40
CA HIS A 135 -4.52 -20.28 2.63
C HIS A 135 -3.31 -21.23 2.62
N SER A 136 -2.52 -21.25 1.54
CA SER A 136 -1.38 -22.18 1.40
C SER A 136 -0.13 -21.75 2.18
N VAL A 137 -0.19 -20.64 2.93
CA VAL A 137 0.99 -20.01 3.55
C VAL A 137 0.96 -20.19 5.05
N LYS A 138 2.06 -20.73 5.59
CA LYS A 138 2.25 -20.88 7.05
C LYS A 138 2.33 -19.51 7.71
N ARG A 139 1.78 -19.38 8.91
CA ARG A 139 1.77 -18.11 9.67
C ARG A 139 3.15 -17.48 9.84
N THR A 140 4.18 -18.30 10.07
CA THR A 140 5.58 -17.86 10.21
C THR A 140 6.16 -17.22 8.94
N ALA A 141 5.60 -17.52 7.77
CA ALA A 141 6.07 -17.02 6.48
C ALA A 141 5.17 -15.89 5.92
N LEU A 142 4.13 -15.47 6.64
CA LEU A 142 3.18 -14.46 6.15
C LEU A 142 3.86 -13.11 5.94
N GLU A 143 4.53 -12.58 6.96
CA GLU A 143 5.16 -11.26 6.89
C GLU A 143 6.20 -11.17 5.76
N PRO A 144 7.17 -12.11 5.62
CA PRO A 144 8.10 -12.08 4.49
C PRO A 144 7.39 -12.12 3.12
N GLN A 145 6.32 -12.90 2.99
CA GLN A 145 5.59 -13.02 1.72
C GLN A 145 4.77 -11.77 1.40
N ILE A 146 4.12 -11.17 2.39
CA ILE A 146 3.40 -9.90 2.24
C ILE A 146 4.38 -8.79 1.84
N ARG A 147 5.56 -8.74 2.49
CA ARG A 147 6.62 -7.79 2.16
C ARG A 147 7.11 -7.96 0.72
N GLN A 148 7.47 -9.18 0.32
CA GLN A 148 7.91 -9.47 -1.05
C GLN A 148 6.83 -9.12 -2.08
N TYR A 149 5.57 -9.40 -1.76
CA TYR A 149 4.44 -9.03 -2.61
C TYR A 149 4.32 -7.51 -2.77
N ALA A 150 4.41 -6.76 -1.67
CA ALA A 150 4.33 -5.31 -1.69
C ALA A 150 5.50 -4.70 -2.48
N GLU A 151 6.74 -5.15 -2.22
CA GLU A 151 7.94 -4.69 -2.92
C GLU A 151 7.87 -4.97 -4.42
N LYS A 152 7.41 -6.16 -4.82
CA LYS A 152 7.26 -6.56 -6.22
C LYS A 152 6.26 -5.68 -6.95
N ASN A 153 5.08 -5.47 -6.36
CA ASN A 153 4.04 -4.65 -6.98
C ASN A 153 4.43 -3.18 -6.99
N LEU A 154 5.10 -2.69 -5.94
CA LEU A 154 5.60 -1.32 -5.87
C LEU A 154 6.66 -1.04 -6.95
N LYS A 155 7.60 -1.97 -7.16
CA LYS A 155 8.60 -1.86 -8.23
C LYS A 155 7.92 -1.78 -9.60
N ARG A 156 7.00 -2.70 -9.90
CA ARG A 156 6.27 -2.72 -11.18
C ARG A 156 5.39 -1.49 -11.37
N TRP A 157 4.73 -1.03 -10.31
CA TRP A 157 3.93 0.19 -10.32
C TRP A 157 4.79 1.42 -10.62
N SER A 158 5.93 1.54 -9.92
CA SER A 158 6.89 2.61 -10.15
C SER A 158 7.43 2.61 -11.58
N GLU A 159 7.71 1.42 -12.14
CA GLU A 159 8.11 1.24 -13.53
C GLU A 159 7.03 1.72 -14.50
N LYS A 160 5.78 1.28 -14.33
CA LYS A 160 4.65 1.69 -15.17
C LYS A 160 4.33 3.18 -15.08
N GLN A 161 4.45 3.78 -13.89
CA GLN A 161 4.31 5.23 -13.71
C GLN A 161 5.47 6.02 -14.33
N SER A 162 6.65 5.38 -14.42
CA SER A 162 7.84 5.97 -15.01
C SER A 162 7.91 5.77 -16.53
N GLU A 163 7.22 4.77 -17.08
CA GLU A 163 7.13 4.48 -18.52
C GLU A 163 6.51 5.67 -19.27
N GLY A 164 7.38 6.50 -19.86
CA GLY A 164 7.01 7.73 -20.56
C GLY A 164 7.59 9.01 -19.95
N SER A 165 8.08 8.95 -18.71
CA SER A 165 8.73 10.11 -18.08
C SER A 165 10.16 10.31 -18.59
N ILE A 166 10.56 11.57 -18.80
CA ILE A 166 11.93 11.96 -19.20
C ILE A 166 12.95 11.39 -18.21
N ARG A 167 12.61 11.37 -16.90
CA ARG A 167 13.43 10.75 -15.86
C ARG A 167 13.66 9.26 -16.10
N ALA A 168 12.65 8.52 -16.55
CA ALA A 168 12.82 7.10 -16.80
C ALA A 168 13.73 6.82 -17.99
N LYS A 169 13.65 7.64 -19.04
CA LYS A 169 14.57 7.55 -20.19
C LYS A 169 16.02 7.86 -19.77
N LEU A 170 16.21 8.83 -18.87
CA LEU A 170 17.54 9.21 -18.37
C LEU A 170 18.13 8.19 -17.38
N PHE A 171 17.33 7.66 -16.45
CA PHE A 171 17.81 6.82 -15.34
C PHE A 171 17.75 5.31 -15.61
N LYS A 172 16.95 4.83 -16.58
CA LYS A 172 16.90 3.39 -16.96
C LYS A 172 18.30 2.78 -17.20
N PRO A 173 19.20 3.39 -18.00
CA PRO A 173 20.52 2.80 -18.24
C PRO A 173 21.43 2.78 -17.00
N PHE A 174 21.23 3.69 -16.04
CA PHE A 174 22.05 3.77 -14.82
C PHE A 174 21.53 2.93 -13.65
N ARG A 175 20.34 2.33 -13.76
CA ARG A 175 19.77 1.44 -12.73
C ARG A 175 20.73 0.38 -12.16
N PRO A 176 21.49 -0.40 -12.96
CA PRO A 176 22.36 -1.42 -12.39
C PRO A 176 23.48 -0.85 -11.51
N TYR A 177 23.98 0.35 -11.84
CA TYR A 177 24.99 1.04 -11.04
C TYR A 177 24.39 1.60 -9.75
N LEU A 178 23.20 2.20 -9.83
CA LEU A 178 22.46 2.69 -8.66
C LEU A 178 22.09 1.55 -7.70
N GLU A 179 21.65 0.39 -8.21
CA GLU A 179 21.37 -0.78 -7.37
C GLU A 179 22.63 -1.33 -6.68
N ARG A 180 23.79 -1.31 -7.37
CA ARG A 180 25.08 -1.68 -6.76
C ARG A 180 25.47 -0.71 -5.64
N TRP A 181 25.31 0.59 -5.85
CA TRP A 181 25.58 1.60 -4.83
C TRP A 181 24.61 1.50 -3.65
N ALA A 182 23.32 1.26 -3.89
CA ALA A 182 22.34 1.04 -2.83
C ALA A 182 22.68 -0.19 -1.97
N LYS A 183 23.07 -1.31 -2.60
CA LYS A 183 23.54 -2.51 -1.88
C LYS A 183 24.78 -2.24 -1.05
N TRP A 184 25.73 -1.48 -1.59
CA TRP A 184 26.94 -1.09 -0.87
C TRP A 184 26.64 -0.17 0.32
N LEU A 185 25.76 0.82 0.15
CA LEU A 185 25.32 1.71 1.23
C LEU A 185 24.56 0.96 2.32
N ASN A 186 23.63 0.06 1.97
CA ASN A 186 22.92 -0.77 2.95
C ASN A 186 23.89 -1.69 3.70
N LYS A 187 24.92 -2.23 3.02
CA LYS A 187 25.96 -3.04 3.67
C LYS A 187 26.78 -2.21 4.66
N LYS A 188 27.08 -0.93 4.34
CA LYS A 188 27.76 -0.01 5.25
C LYS A 188 26.88 0.41 6.43
N ALA A 189 25.62 0.73 6.20
CA ALA A 189 24.67 1.10 7.25
C ALA A 189 24.42 -0.06 8.23
N ALA A 190 24.26 -1.28 7.72
CA ALA A 190 24.12 -2.48 8.55
C ALA A 190 25.39 -2.82 9.34
N ALA A 191 26.58 -2.44 8.83
CA ALA A 191 27.84 -2.58 9.55
C ALA A 191 28.05 -1.49 10.61
N ALA A 192 27.44 -0.32 10.43
CA ALA A 192 27.49 0.80 11.40
C ALA A 192 26.41 0.70 12.50
N GLN A 193 25.38 -0.13 12.30
CA GLN A 193 24.34 -0.43 13.30
C GLN A 193 24.68 -1.66 14.17
N LYS A 194 25.80 -2.33 13.90
CA LYS A 194 26.38 -3.36 14.78
C LYS A 194 27.46 -2.74 15.65
#